data_AF-A0A7S2UG27-F1
#
_entry.id   AF-A0A7S2UG27-F1
#
_cell.length_a   1.000
_cell.length_b   1.000
_cell.length_c   1.000
_cell.angle_alpha   90.00
_cell.angle_beta   90.00
_cell.angle_gamma   90.00
#
_symmetry.space_group_name_H-M   'P 1'
#
loop_
_entity.id
_entity.type
_entity.pdbx_description
1 polymer ?
#
loop_
_entity_poly.entity_id
_entity_poly.type
_entity_poly.pdbx_seq_one_letter_code
_entity_poly.pdbx_strand_id
1 'polypeptide(L)'
;SIFGDDDDDDDDENDLEHDEDKVAENPKIEIPLGSRKRNRWDASGNSKEASTKKLRKEGEPSVNDKEIAKKEVWPDVRKEHWIRRDIWVRIVSKSCEYYKQKGIVDRISKRDKLMADVEVGMDHDKKKKSRKSHFVKVHQNDLETVIPKSSEDDPMVVIVNGRGRGELATVISMDKSKCRATLELKATGDR
;
A
#
# COMPACT_ATOMS: atom_id res chain seq x y z
N SER A 1 4.52 -50.36 47.90
CA SER A 1 3.37 -49.70 48.55
C SER A 1 3.32 -48.28 48.02
N ILE A 2 2.22 -47.71 47.53
CA ILE A 2 0.81 -48.08 47.60
C ILE A 2 0.10 -47.02 46.73
N PHE A 3 -0.54 -47.49 45.66
CA PHE A 3 -1.78 -47.04 44.99
C PHE A 3 -2.17 -45.56 44.82
N GLY A 4 -2.76 -45.32 43.65
CA GLY A 4 -3.58 -44.16 43.26
C GLY A 4 -3.71 -44.11 41.72
N ASP A 5 -4.09 -45.22 41.08
CA ASP A 5 -5.41 -45.44 40.43
C ASP A 5 -6.59 -44.55 40.85
N ASP A 6 -7.54 -44.45 39.92
CA ASP A 6 -8.87 -43.82 39.93
C ASP A 6 -8.95 -42.33 39.54
N ASP A 7 -9.84 -41.87 38.66
CA ASP A 7 -10.78 -42.49 37.72
C ASP A 7 -11.53 -41.30 37.03
N ASP A 8 -12.28 -41.59 35.96
CA ASP A 8 -13.45 -40.83 35.48
C ASP A 8 -13.21 -39.45 34.79
N ASP A 9 -13.90 -39.04 33.73
CA ASP A 9 -14.82 -39.60 32.74
C ASP A 9 -15.14 -38.42 31.77
N ASP A 10 -15.95 -38.69 30.75
CA ASP A 10 -16.77 -37.74 29.97
C ASP A 10 -16.18 -37.15 28.66
N ASP A 11 -16.50 -37.88 27.59
CA ASP A 11 -17.41 -37.44 26.51
C ASP A 11 -17.40 -35.96 26.11
N ASP A 12 -17.05 -35.70 24.84
CA ASP A 12 -18.02 -35.09 23.92
C ASP A 12 -17.53 -35.19 22.46
N GLU A 13 -18.16 -36.10 21.72
CA GLU A 13 -18.18 -36.05 20.26
C GLU A 13 -18.96 -34.79 19.84
N ASN A 14 -18.26 -33.82 19.27
CA ASN A 14 -18.92 -32.70 18.60
C ASN A 14 -18.65 -32.79 17.10
N ASP A 15 -19.52 -33.55 16.44
CA ASP A 15 -19.69 -33.62 14.99
C ASP A 15 -20.47 -32.36 14.55
N LEU A 16 -19.75 -31.34 14.12
CA LEU A 16 -20.33 -30.12 13.54
C LEU A 16 -20.17 -30.15 12.03
N GLU A 17 -21.21 -30.69 11.38
CA GLU A 17 -21.52 -30.46 9.96
C GLU A 17 -21.38 -28.97 9.64
N HIS A 18 -20.49 -28.63 8.70
CA HIS A 18 -20.42 -27.30 8.12
C HIS A 18 -21.18 -27.30 6.79
N ASP A 19 -22.34 -26.65 6.81
CA ASP A 19 -23.14 -26.31 5.65
C ASP A 19 -22.32 -25.60 4.56
N GLU A 20 -22.46 -26.09 3.33
CA GLU A 20 -21.93 -25.49 2.11
C GLU A 20 -22.72 -24.23 1.74
N ASP A 21 -22.26 -23.06 2.19
CA ASP A 21 -22.80 -21.78 1.75
C ASP A 21 -22.23 -21.36 0.38
N LYS A 22 -23.17 -21.18 -0.55
CA LYS A 22 -22.99 -20.80 -1.95
C LYS A 22 -22.30 -19.44 -2.07
N VAL A 23 -21.10 -19.42 -2.62
CA VAL A 23 -20.38 -18.19 -2.98
C VAL A 23 -21.05 -17.54 -4.19
N ALA A 24 -21.75 -16.44 -3.96
CA ALA A 24 -22.19 -15.53 -5.01
C ALA A 24 -20.97 -14.88 -5.68
N GLU A 25 -20.83 -15.06 -6.99
CA GLU A 25 -19.84 -14.38 -7.82
C GLU A 25 -20.06 -12.86 -7.77
N ASN A 26 -19.16 -12.13 -7.12
CA ASN A 26 -19.10 -10.68 -7.23
C ASN A 26 -18.29 -10.28 -8.49
N PRO A 27 -18.74 -9.26 -9.25
CA PRO A 27 -18.20 -8.94 -10.56
C PRO A 27 -16.78 -8.38 -10.49
N LYS A 28 -15.91 -9.00 -11.29
CA LYS A 28 -14.49 -8.67 -11.49
C LYS A 28 -14.36 -7.33 -12.23
N ILE A 29 -14.10 -6.25 -11.50
CA ILE A 29 -13.79 -4.95 -12.11
C ILE A 29 -12.30 -4.93 -12.48
N GLU A 30 -12.01 -5.19 -13.75
CA GLU A 30 -10.66 -5.05 -14.30
C GLU A 30 -10.36 -3.57 -14.59
N ILE A 31 -9.40 -3.01 -13.86
CA ILE A 31 -8.89 -1.65 -14.11
C ILE A 31 -7.74 -1.76 -15.12
N PRO A 32 -7.86 -1.22 -16.35
CA PRO A 32 -6.79 -1.30 -17.34
C PRO A 32 -5.61 -0.43 -16.92
N LEU A 33 -4.47 -1.07 -16.70
CA LEU A 33 -3.19 -0.41 -16.46
C LEU A 33 -2.64 0.13 -17.77
N GLY A 34 -2.75 1.45 -17.96
CA GLY A 34 -2.10 2.16 -19.04
C GLY A 34 -0.59 1.91 -19.04
N SER A 35 -0.10 1.40 -20.17
CA SER A 35 1.29 1.11 -20.46
C SER A 35 2.14 2.39 -20.41
N ARG A 36 2.87 2.62 -19.30
CA ARG A 36 3.92 3.65 -19.26
C ARG A 36 5.11 3.20 -20.09
N LYS A 37 5.26 3.77 -21.29
CA LYS A 37 6.52 3.77 -22.04
C LYS A 37 7.58 4.49 -21.19
N ARG A 38 8.61 3.74 -20.77
CA ARG A 38 9.81 4.30 -20.14
C ARG A 38 10.65 4.97 -21.23
N ASN A 39 10.76 6.28 -21.21
CA ASN A 39 11.74 6.99 -22.02
C ASN A 39 13.10 6.85 -21.32
N ARG A 40 13.89 5.89 -21.82
CA ARG A 40 15.32 5.69 -21.52
C ARG A 40 16.07 6.87 -22.13
N TRP A 41 16.59 7.76 -21.28
CA TRP A 41 17.60 8.74 -21.68
C TRP A 41 18.97 8.15 -21.36
N ASP A 42 19.62 7.62 -22.39
CA ASP A 42 21.04 7.30 -22.36
C ASP A 42 21.82 8.59 -22.61
N ALA A 43 22.65 8.96 -21.64
CA ALA A 43 23.64 10.03 -21.76
C ALA A 43 24.95 9.40 -22.25
N SER A 44 25.24 9.50 -23.55
CA SER A 44 26.59 9.36 -24.08
C SER A 44 26.73 9.96 -25.48
N GLY A 45 27.66 10.90 -25.61
CA GLY A 45 28.62 10.94 -26.71
C GLY A 45 28.15 11.25 -28.14
N ASN A 46 28.28 12.53 -28.51
CA ASN A 46 29.09 13.01 -29.64
C ASN A 46 29.13 12.21 -30.97
N SER A 47 28.54 12.77 -32.04
CA SER A 47 29.27 13.09 -33.28
C SER A 47 28.44 13.98 -34.23
N LYS A 48 29.16 14.81 -34.98
CA LYS A 48 28.69 15.70 -36.04
C LYS A 48 28.66 14.92 -37.37
N GLU A 49 27.62 15.11 -38.19
CA GLU A 49 27.61 15.10 -39.67
C GLU A 49 26.13 15.17 -40.11
N ALA A 50 25.65 16.28 -40.67
CA ALA A 50 25.70 16.70 -42.08
C ALA A 50 24.78 15.92 -43.04
N SER A 51 23.97 16.71 -43.77
CA SER A 51 23.48 16.45 -45.13
C SER A 51 22.02 16.03 -45.38
N THR A 52 21.26 17.06 -45.76
CA THR A 52 20.56 17.20 -47.06
C THR A 52 19.08 16.80 -47.23
N LYS A 53 18.38 17.80 -47.81
CA LYS A 53 17.33 17.76 -48.85
C LYS A 53 15.86 17.59 -48.46
N LYS A 54 15.24 18.79 -48.37
CA LYS A 54 13.95 19.18 -48.96
C LYS A 54 13.49 18.29 -50.13
N LEU A 55 12.23 17.84 -50.06
CA LEU A 55 11.31 17.88 -51.20
C LEU A 55 9.88 18.09 -50.68
N ARG A 56 9.26 19.19 -51.12
CA ARG A 56 7.83 19.46 -50.98
C ARG A 56 7.10 18.79 -52.13
N LYS A 57 5.94 18.17 -51.87
CA LYS A 57 4.84 18.18 -52.84
C LYS A 57 3.50 18.14 -52.11
N GLU A 58 2.67 19.12 -52.44
CA GLU A 58 1.33 19.36 -51.94
C GLU A 58 0.33 18.39 -52.57
N GLY A 59 -0.74 18.09 -51.83
CA GLY A 59 -1.88 17.27 -52.24
C GLY A 59 -2.77 16.94 -51.03
N GLU A 60 -3.66 17.87 -50.67
CA GLU A 60 -4.82 17.63 -49.78
C GLU A 60 -5.96 16.91 -50.55
N PRO A 61 -7.06 16.45 -49.91
CA PRO A 61 -7.29 16.12 -48.50
C PRO A 61 -7.93 14.71 -48.37
N SER A 62 -7.38 13.83 -47.52
CA SER A 62 -8.10 12.62 -47.11
C SER A 62 -8.73 12.87 -45.74
N VAL A 63 -10.03 13.15 -45.80
CA VAL A 63 -10.99 13.08 -44.71
C VAL A 63 -10.87 11.69 -44.09
N ASN A 64 -10.17 11.60 -42.97
CA ASN A 64 -10.28 10.47 -42.07
C ASN A 64 -10.63 11.06 -40.72
N ASP A 65 -11.87 10.82 -40.34
CA ASP A 65 -12.45 11.01 -39.02
C ASP A 65 -11.55 10.37 -37.96
N LYS A 66 -10.53 11.11 -37.55
CA LYS A 66 -9.88 10.87 -36.27
C LYS A 66 -10.72 11.62 -35.27
N GLU A 67 -11.83 10.97 -34.93
CA GLU A 67 -12.49 11.11 -33.64
C GLU A 67 -11.37 11.01 -32.59
N ILE A 68 -10.85 12.17 -32.20
CA ILE A 68 -9.94 12.30 -31.07
C ILE A 68 -10.80 11.90 -29.90
N ALA A 69 -10.80 10.60 -29.59
CA ALA A 69 -11.30 10.05 -28.36
C ALA A 69 -10.68 10.93 -27.28
N LYS A 70 -11.50 11.85 -26.76
CA LYS A 70 -11.19 12.65 -25.60
C LYS A 70 -11.03 11.63 -24.49
N LYS A 71 -9.82 11.08 -24.36
CA LYS A 71 -9.41 10.37 -23.16
C LYS A 71 -9.66 11.37 -22.07
N GLU A 72 -10.75 11.18 -21.34
CA GLU A 72 -11.03 11.97 -20.16
C GLU A 72 -9.79 11.81 -19.28
N VAL A 73 -8.96 12.85 -19.27
CA VAL A 73 -7.79 12.91 -18.41
C VAL A 73 -8.36 13.16 -17.05
N TRP A 74 -8.71 12.09 -16.35
CA TRP A 74 -9.13 12.17 -14.97
C TRP A 74 -8.02 12.89 -14.20
N PRO A 75 -8.35 13.92 -13.41
CA PRO A 75 -7.36 14.63 -12.63
C PRO A 75 -6.63 13.61 -11.74
N ASP A 76 -5.29 13.68 -11.71
CA ASP A 76 -4.51 12.77 -10.87
C ASP A 76 -4.80 13.09 -9.40
N VAL A 77 -5.56 12.21 -8.74
CA VAL A 77 -5.93 12.32 -7.32
C VAL A 77 -4.72 12.03 -6.42
N ARG A 78 -3.62 11.52 -6.97
CA ARG A 78 -2.43 11.18 -6.20
C ARG A 78 -1.71 12.44 -5.75
N LYS A 79 -1.25 12.43 -4.50
CA LYS A 79 -0.36 13.46 -3.98
C LYS A 79 1.05 12.89 -3.82
N GLU A 80 2.04 13.77 -3.83
CA GLU A 80 3.43 13.40 -3.59
C GLU A 80 3.65 12.84 -2.17
N HIS A 81 3.00 13.45 -1.18
CA HIS A 81 3.11 13.02 0.21
C HIS A 81 2.12 11.89 0.54
N TRP A 82 2.63 10.79 1.08
CA TRP A 82 1.81 9.63 1.45
C TRP A 82 1.66 9.45 2.96
N ILE A 83 2.56 10.00 3.78
CA ILE A 83 2.49 9.81 5.24
C ILE A 83 1.16 10.34 5.81
N ARG A 84 0.61 9.58 6.76
CA ARG A 84 -0.59 9.88 7.56
C ARG A 84 -0.28 9.61 9.03
N ARG A 85 -1.11 10.16 9.93
CA ARG A 85 -1.03 9.84 11.37
C ARG A 85 -1.61 8.45 11.60
N ASP A 86 -1.18 7.82 12.69
CA ASP A 86 -1.73 6.54 13.17
C ASP A 86 -1.56 5.37 12.19
N ILE A 87 -0.57 5.47 11.28
CA ILE A 87 -0.16 4.35 10.42
C ILE A 87 1.11 3.71 10.94
N TRP A 88 1.21 2.39 10.76
CA TRP A 88 2.42 1.63 11.04
C TRP A 88 3.43 1.78 9.91
N VAL A 89 4.65 2.11 10.28
CA VAL A 89 5.78 2.27 9.37
C VAL A 89 7.00 1.52 9.86
N ARG A 90 7.88 1.19 8.93
CA ARG A 90 9.21 0.65 9.19
C ARG A 90 10.24 1.67 8.74
N ILE A 91 11.24 1.91 9.58
CA ILE A 91 12.36 2.78 9.22
C ILE A 91 13.34 1.98 8.36
N VAL A 92 13.59 2.45 7.14
CA VAL A 92 14.48 1.79 6.17
C VAL A 92 15.81 2.51 5.97
N SER A 93 15.99 3.67 6.61
CA SER A 93 17.26 4.40 6.56
C SER A 93 18.34 3.74 7.41
N LYS A 94 19.46 3.37 6.79
CA LYS A 94 20.63 2.78 7.49
C LYS A 94 21.40 3.77 8.35
N SER A 95 21.24 5.08 8.10
CA SER A 95 21.88 6.14 8.87
C SER A 95 21.16 6.45 10.18
N CYS A 96 19.93 5.94 10.34
CA CYS A 96 19.15 6.09 11.55
C CYS A 96 19.46 4.94 12.52
N GLU A 97 19.58 5.23 13.82
CA GLU A 97 19.77 4.24 14.88
C GLU A 97 18.65 3.17 14.89
N TYR A 98 17.46 3.58 14.47
CA TYR A 98 16.26 2.75 14.45
C TYR A 98 16.06 1.96 13.14
N TYR A 99 17.14 1.72 12.38
CA TYR A 99 17.07 0.97 11.12
C TYR A 99 16.36 -0.38 11.31
N LYS A 100 15.41 -0.67 10.42
CA LYS A 100 14.53 -1.85 10.40
C LYS A 100 13.51 -1.96 11.54
N GLN A 101 13.50 -1.05 12.50
CA GLN A 101 12.50 -1.05 13.57
C GLN A 101 11.15 -0.55 13.05
N LYS A 102 10.08 -1.04 13.68
CA LYS A 102 8.71 -0.60 13.42
C LYS A 102 8.34 0.53 14.38
N GLY A 103 7.45 1.40 13.92
CA GLY A 103 6.89 2.47 14.72
C GLY A 103 5.55 2.95 14.19
N ILE A 104 4.91 3.82 14.95
CA ILE A 104 3.65 4.48 14.59
C ILE A 104 3.93 5.94 14.31
N VAL A 105 3.30 6.49 13.28
CA VAL A 105 3.39 7.93 12.99
C VAL A 105 2.51 8.72 13.96
N ASP A 106 3.12 9.42 14.91
CA ASP A 106 2.40 10.26 15.88
C ASP A 106 2.00 11.61 15.27
N ARG A 107 2.96 12.29 14.62
CA ARG A 107 2.77 13.64 14.05
C ARG A 107 3.39 13.78 12.68
N ILE A 108 2.81 14.67 11.89
CA ILE A 108 3.34 15.10 10.60
C ILE A 108 3.69 16.58 10.72
N SER A 109 4.84 16.98 10.20
CA SER A 109 5.28 18.37 10.22
C SER A 109 4.31 19.25 9.42
N LYS A 110 3.85 20.35 10.02
CA LYS A 110 2.91 21.29 9.37
C LYS A 110 3.54 22.05 8.21
N ARG A 111 4.86 22.29 8.28
CA ARG A 111 5.62 23.03 7.25
C ARG A 111 6.04 22.14 6.10
N ASP A 112 6.33 20.88 6.39
CA ASP A 112 6.82 19.90 5.43
C ASP A 112 6.07 18.58 5.61
N LYS A 113 5.12 18.33 4.72
CA LYS A 113 4.25 17.15 4.76
C LYS A 113 4.98 15.84 4.46
N LEU A 114 6.28 15.91 4.12
CA LEU A 114 7.14 14.76 3.85
C LEU A 114 7.89 14.30 5.11
N MET A 115 7.85 15.08 6.19
CA MET A 115 8.53 14.78 7.46
C MET A 115 7.52 14.37 8.53
N ALA A 116 7.82 13.30 9.26
CA ALA A 116 7.00 12.80 10.35
C ALA A 116 7.81 12.50 11.61
N ASP A 117 7.17 12.67 12.76
CA ASP A 117 7.65 12.16 14.04
C ASP A 117 7.08 10.75 14.21
N VAL A 118 7.97 9.76 14.28
CA VAL A 118 7.65 8.34 14.43
C VAL A 118 7.98 7.91 15.85
N GLU A 119 7.02 7.30 16.53
CA GLU A 119 7.23 6.64 17.81
C GLU A 119 7.74 5.22 17.58
N VAL A 120 8.95 4.94 18.05
CA VAL A 120 9.66 3.67 17.88
C VAL A 120 9.73 2.92 19.20
N GLY A 121 9.79 1.58 19.16
CA GLY A 121 9.93 0.73 20.35
C GLY A 121 8.61 0.16 20.86
N MET A 122 7.58 0.11 20.02
CA MET A 122 6.30 -0.55 20.28
C MET A 122 6.36 -2.08 20.09
N ASP A 123 7.53 -2.71 20.20
CA ASP A 123 7.64 -4.17 20.10
C ASP A 123 6.69 -4.82 21.13
N HIS A 124 6.00 -5.88 20.69
CA HIS A 124 4.92 -6.57 21.42
C HIS A 124 5.32 -7.14 22.79
N ASP A 125 6.58 -7.01 23.19
CA ASP A 125 7.07 -7.43 24.49
C ASP A 125 6.66 -6.41 25.56
N LYS A 126 5.38 -6.49 25.96
CA LYS A 126 4.71 -5.68 27.00
C LYS A 126 5.45 -5.64 28.34
N LYS A 127 6.52 -6.43 28.52
CA LYS A 127 7.31 -6.55 29.76
C LYS A 127 8.34 -5.44 29.97
N LYS A 128 8.65 -4.60 28.98
CA LYS A 128 9.56 -3.45 29.15
C LYS A 128 8.91 -2.14 28.72
N LYS A 129 7.87 -1.71 29.45
CA LYS A 129 7.46 -0.30 29.49
C LYS A 129 8.56 0.54 30.16
N SER A 130 9.66 0.77 29.46
CA SER A 130 10.51 1.91 29.79
C SER A 130 9.67 3.16 29.56
N ARG A 131 9.58 4.04 30.55
CA ARG A 131 8.62 5.17 30.62
C ARG A 131 8.84 6.26 29.56
N LYS A 132 9.69 6.04 28.56
CA LYS A 132 10.10 7.05 27.59
C LYS A 132 9.86 6.53 26.17
N SER A 133 8.77 7.01 25.57
CA SER A 133 8.56 6.87 24.13
C SER A 133 9.71 7.54 23.37
N HIS A 134 10.31 6.81 22.43
CA HIS A 134 11.37 7.33 21.58
C HIS A 134 10.76 7.85 20.28
N PHE A 135 10.77 9.18 20.14
CA PHE A 135 10.31 9.83 18.91
C PHE A 135 11.51 10.15 18.02
N VAL A 136 11.42 9.79 16.75
CA VAL A 136 12.42 10.12 15.73
C VAL A 136 11.76 10.84 14.57
N LYS A 137 12.39 11.93 14.12
CA LYS A 137 11.93 12.69 12.97
C LYS A 137 12.53 12.11 11.69
N VAL A 138 11.70 11.66 10.76
CA VAL A 138 12.12 10.91 9.57
C VAL A 138 11.38 11.42 8.33
N HIS A 139 12.08 11.43 7.18
CA HIS A 139 11.50 11.78 5.90
C HIS A 139 10.76 10.59 5.27
N GLN A 140 9.74 10.82 4.45
CA GLN A 140 8.93 9.75 3.84
C GLN A 140 9.75 8.76 3.00
N ASN A 141 10.87 9.19 2.43
CA ASN A 141 11.74 8.32 1.61
C ASN A 141 12.52 7.31 2.47
N ASP A 142 12.62 7.57 3.77
CA ASP A 142 13.29 6.75 4.76
C ASP A 142 12.32 5.85 5.54
N LEU A 143 11.04 5.85 5.14
CA LEU A 143 9.95 5.07 5.72
C LEU A 143 9.36 4.11 4.69
N GLU A 144 8.92 2.95 5.16
CA GLU A 144 8.14 1.97 4.41
C GLU A 144 6.83 1.69 5.16
N THR A 145 5.71 1.58 4.46
CA THR A 145 4.42 1.20 5.08
C THR A 145 4.45 -0.25 5.52
N VAL A 146 3.98 -0.54 6.73
CA VAL A 146 3.80 -1.92 7.20
C VAL A 146 2.38 -2.36 6.88
N ILE A 147 2.25 -3.46 6.15
CA ILE A 147 0.95 -4.07 5.86
C ILE A 147 0.71 -5.19 6.89
N PRO A 148 -0.38 -5.14 7.67
CA PRO A 148 -0.74 -6.21 8.61
C PRO A 148 -0.98 -7.51 7.85
N LYS A 149 -0.78 -8.65 8.52
CA LYS A 149 -1.06 -9.94 7.90
C LYS A 149 -2.57 -10.10 7.77
N SER A 150 -3.02 -10.64 6.64
CA SER A 150 -4.45 -10.91 6.42
C SER A 150 -5.03 -11.99 7.34
N SER A 151 -4.21 -12.65 8.15
CA SER A 151 -4.59 -13.72 9.08
C SER A 151 -4.92 -13.24 10.49
N GLU A 152 -4.92 -11.92 10.73
CA GLU A 152 -5.29 -11.33 12.02
C GLU A 152 -6.81 -11.04 12.05
N ASP A 153 -7.42 -10.97 13.25
CA ASP A 153 -8.88 -10.91 13.43
C ASP A 153 -9.58 -9.69 12.78
N ASP A 154 -8.84 -8.66 12.36
CA ASP A 154 -9.32 -7.59 11.48
C ASP A 154 -8.12 -6.74 10.99
N PRO A 155 -7.51 -7.04 9.83
CA PRO A 155 -6.34 -6.33 9.32
C PRO A 155 -6.74 -4.96 8.76
N MET A 156 -7.07 -4.04 9.66
CA MET A 156 -7.44 -2.68 9.32
C MET A 156 -6.22 -1.90 8.81
N VAL A 157 -6.41 -1.21 7.70
CA VAL A 157 -5.43 -0.36 7.05
C VAL A 157 -6.05 0.99 6.67
N VAL A 158 -5.20 2.00 6.51
CA VAL A 158 -5.61 3.31 5.99
C VAL A 158 -5.04 3.46 4.59
N ILE A 159 -5.88 3.88 3.64
CA ILE A 159 -5.41 4.19 2.28
C ILE A 159 -4.61 5.50 2.32
N VAL A 160 -3.31 5.43 2.03
CA VAL A 160 -2.39 6.56 2.16
C VAL A 160 -2.35 7.49 0.94
N ASN A 161 -2.72 7.00 -0.25
CA ASN A 161 -2.66 7.77 -1.49
C ASN A 161 -3.66 7.27 -2.55
N GLY A 162 -3.92 8.10 -3.57
CA GLY A 162 -4.85 7.78 -4.65
C GLY A 162 -6.33 7.91 -4.27
N ARG A 163 -7.18 7.16 -4.96
CA ARG A 163 -8.63 7.14 -4.71
C ARG A 163 -8.92 6.44 -3.38
N GLY A 164 -9.82 7.00 -2.58
CA GLY A 164 -10.09 6.51 -1.22
C GLY A 164 -9.04 6.92 -0.20
N ARG A 165 -8.14 7.87 -0.53
CA ARG A 165 -7.14 8.36 0.43
C ARG A 165 -7.80 8.84 1.73
N GLY A 166 -7.35 8.24 2.82
CA GLY A 166 -7.78 8.56 4.18
C GLY A 166 -8.87 7.63 4.71
N GLU A 167 -9.50 6.84 3.84
CA GLU A 167 -10.49 5.85 4.23
C GLU A 167 -9.83 4.66 4.94
N LEU A 168 -10.60 4.07 5.86
CA LEU A 168 -10.28 2.82 6.51
C LEU A 168 -10.75 1.65 5.64
N ALA A 169 -9.94 0.60 5.59
CA ALA A 169 -10.24 -0.59 4.82
C ALA A 169 -9.71 -1.83 5.51
N THR A 170 -10.29 -2.99 5.20
CA THR A 170 -9.79 -4.30 5.64
C THR A 170 -9.12 -5.00 4.46
N VAL A 171 -7.98 -5.64 4.70
CA VAL A 171 -7.23 -6.37 3.68
C VAL A 171 -7.89 -7.74 3.43
N ILE A 172 -8.48 -7.94 2.25
CA ILE A 172 -9.08 -9.23 1.85
C ILE A 172 -8.00 -10.20 1.39
N SER A 173 -7.13 -9.74 0.47
CA SER A 173 -6.09 -10.58 -0.11
C SER A 173 -4.88 -9.77 -0.54
N MET A 174 -3.71 -10.41 -0.54
CA MET A 174 -2.42 -9.79 -0.90
C MET A 174 -1.69 -10.62 -1.96
N ASP A 175 -1.30 -9.97 -3.05
CA ASP A 175 -0.35 -10.47 -4.03
C ASP A 175 1.02 -9.81 -3.78
N LYS A 176 1.89 -10.53 -3.04
CA LYS A 176 3.25 -10.08 -2.71
C LYS A 176 4.14 -9.92 -3.94
N SER A 177 3.91 -10.72 -4.99
CA SER A 177 4.73 -10.68 -6.21
C SER A 177 4.54 -9.37 -6.97
N LYS A 178 3.33 -8.81 -6.92
CA LYS A 178 2.98 -7.55 -7.60
C LYS A 178 2.91 -6.35 -6.68
N CYS A 179 3.15 -6.54 -5.37
CA CYS A 179 2.93 -5.53 -4.33
C CYS A 179 1.52 -4.93 -4.42
N ARG A 180 0.50 -5.79 -4.48
CA ARG A 180 -0.92 -5.41 -4.58
C ARG A 180 -1.73 -6.06 -3.47
N ALA A 181 -2.78 -5.37 -3.06
CA ALA A 181 -3.78 -5.89 -2.14
C ALA A 181 -5.18 -5.55 -2.65
N THR A 182 -6.12 -6.44 -2.41
CA THR A 182 -7.55 -6.19 -2.56
C THR A 182 -8.07 -5.75 -1.19
N LEU A 183 -8.73 -4.60 -1.15
CA LEU A 183 -9.20 -3.96 0.07
C LEU A 183 -10.72 -3.85 0.03
N GLU A 184 -11.35 -4.08 1.17
CA GLU A 184 -12.75 -3.74 1.41
C GLU A 184 -12.83 -2.44 2.18
N LEU A 185 -13.50 -1.42 1.64
CA LEU A 185 -13.70 -0.16 2.35
C LEU A 185 -14.69 -0.39 3.50
N LYS A 186 -14.30 -0.03 4.72
CA LYS A 186 -15.28 0.07 5.80
C LYS A 186 -16.13 1.30 5.56
N ALA A 187 -17.46 1.14 5.61
CA ALA A 187 -18.37 2.27 5.56
C ALA A 187 -18.02 3.23 6.70
N THR A 188 -17.51 4.40 6.35
CA THR A 188 -17.24 5.48 7.30
C THR A 188 -18.59 5.98 7.79
N GLY A 189 -19.12 5.39 8.86
CA GLY A 189 -20.22 5.97 9.60
C GLY A 189 -19.78 7.36 10.06
N ASP A 190 -20.52 8.39 9.66
CA ASP A 190 -20.26 9.80 9.97
C ASP A 190 -19.74 9.97 11.39
N ARG A 191 -18.56 10.57 11.52
CA ARG A 191 -17.87 10.81 12.78
C ARG A 191 -17.65 12.29 13.00
#